data_AF-A0A173VMH4-F1
#
_entry.id   AF-A0A173VMH4-F1
#
_cell.length_a   1.000
_cell.length_b   1.000
_cell.length_c   1.000
_cell.angle_alpha   90.00
_cell.angle_beta   90.00
_cell.angle_gamma   90.00
#
_symmetry.space_group_name_H-M   'P 1'
#
loop_
_entity.id
_entity.type
_entity.pdbx_description
1 polymer ?
#
loop_
_entity_poly.entity_id
_entity_poly.type
_entity_poly.pdbx_seq_one_letter_code
_entity_poly.pdbx_strand_id
1 'polypeptide(L)'
;MIKLEKKKSCIIWILMTVICTFFVCMIGNVSVEAKTVTKDITIGKGKTYAIEQTFSGKATFKTSNKKIAVIKNGKIIGKSIGKAKITIKDKGNTYIYKITVAKAYLNQNEIIVNVGKTVNLKIKGMKGKVKWSSLNKKVATVKNGKVTGKKTGKTVIQAKINGTILKCNVKVEKPELSKKKVTIESGKSYILKVKGTSRKVVWTSSNRNVVTVKNGKITGKKQGNTTVIAKVNGSVLKCNIRVTAAKKPHKDDAQNTESTEDKKPDNNDSIETKTPKLSTTSITWKFGDGDDGTYLTLNNADCDDVIWNTSDEKIVRIYPEGNSAVIYNNLKGGKAIVTATYKGKTYSCNVVSYSLYKTNISREEGTGFDYDESAKNMDELVNTENFLGVSLDWTWNRTDLVQKKTTPDGSYTHYIVEDSGTTEVTGISKDGFTKAVITINSYGKYIDKKGTYDEKLTNEVFELLKTEETRNTDKNSSFYSMPNDQLEFLLFTADKWYKGEISDRKRVNLFRYTPFENAMCSYSPYGEREYMGGANSKVIEISGKNTAKEVVEEINNSMGDKNWSRPLLFIKIHKDKEKIYVYLVQG
;
A
#
# COMPACT_ATOMS: atom_id res chain seq x y z
N MET A 1 -13.22 -43.62 -45.34
CA MET A 1 -12.80 -42.84 -44.14
C MET A 1 -12.08 -41.53 -44.48
N ILE A 2 -11.13 -41.49 -45.41
CA ILE A 2 -10.31 -40.29 -45.72
C ILE A 2 -11.12 -39.07 -46.23
N LYS A 3 -12.24 -39.28 -46.94
CA LYS A 3 -13.12 -38.20 -47.41
C LYS A 3 -13.94 -37.52 -46.29
N LEU A 4 -14.15 -38.21 -45.15
CA LEU A 4 -14.95 -37.68 -44.03
C LEU A 4 -14.11 -36.79 -43.10
N GLU A 5 -12.82 -37.12 -42.93
CA GLU A 5 -11.88 -36.34 -42.12
C GLU A 5 -11.50 -35.00 -42.77
N LYS A 6 -11.34 -34.94 -44.09
CA LYS A 6 -11.08 -33.69 -44.82
C LYS A 6 -12.25 -32.69 -44.69
N LYS A 7 -13.50 -33.17 -44.64
CA LYS A 7 -14.67 -32.30 -44.44
C LYS A 7 -14.76 -31.75 -43.01
N LYS A 8 -14.42 -32.54 -41.99
CA LYS A 8 -14.37 -32.07 -40.59
C LYS A 8 -13.27 -31.03 -40.37
N SER A 9 -12.11 -31.22 -40.99
CA SER A 9 -10.98 -30.27 -40.91
C SER A 9 -11.30 -28.91 -41.56
N CYS A 10 -11.95 -28.91 -42.74
CA CYS A 10 -12.39 -27.66 -43.38
C CYS A 10 -13.44 -26.88 -42.56
N ILE A 11 -14.39 -27.57 -41.93
CA ILE A 11 -15.43 -26.92 -41.11
C ILE A 11 -14.82 -26.30 -39.84
N ILE A 12 -13.83 -26.95 -39.23
CA ILE A 12 -13.09 -26.41 -38.07
C ILE A 12 -12.26 -25.18 -38.47
N TRP A 13 -11.66 -25.18 -39.66
CA TRP A 13 -10.87 -24.05 -40.17
C TRP A 13 -11.74 -22.83 -40.52
N ILE A 14 -12.94 -23.07 -41.08
CA ILE A 14 -13.94 -22.02 -41.37
C ILE A 14 -14.54 -21.47 -40.07
N LEU A 15 -14.82 -22.31 -39.06
CA LEU A 15 -15.28 -21.82 -37.75
C LEU A 15 -14.20 -20.98 -37.03
N MET A 16 -12.93 -21.40 -37.07
CA MET A 16 -11.81 -20.63 -36.47
C MET A 16 -11.61 -19.27 -37.13
N THR A 17 -11.76 -19.17 -38.46
CA THR A 17 -11.62 -17.90 -39.19
C THR A 17 -12.83 -16.98 -39.02
N VAL A 18 -14.04 -17.52 -38.91
CA VAL A 18 -15.27 -16.76 -38.58
C VAL A 18 -15.26 -16.29 -37.12
N ILE A 19 -14.75 -17.09 -36.17
CA ILE A 19 -14.59 -16.69 -34.76
C ILE A 19 -13.49 -15.63 -34.60
N CYS A 20 -12.38 -15.70 -35.35
CA CYS A 20 -11.36 -14.66 -35.36
C CYS A 20 -11.86 -13.34 -35.95
N THR A 21 -12.70 -13.37 -36.99
CA THR A 21 -13.26 -12.14 -37.59
C THR A 21 -14.38 -11.55 -36.73
N PHE A 22 -15.16 -12.36 -36.00
CA PHE A 22 -16.11 -11.86 -35.00
C PHE A 22 -15.43 -11.29 -33.74
N PHE A 23 -14.30 -11.85 -33.29
CA PHE A 23 -13.54 -11.29 -32.16
C PHE A 23 -12.82 -9.98 -32.51
N VAL A 24 -12.45 -9.77 -33.77
CA VAL A 24 -11.86 -8.50 -34.23
C VAL A 24 -12.92 -7.38 -34.33
N CYS A 25 -14.20 -7.70 -34.56
CA CYS A 25 -15.27 -6.70 -34.65
C CYS A 25 -15.95 -6.35 -33.31
N MET A 26 -15.83 -7.16 -32.25
CA MET A 26 -16.41 -6.86 -30.92
C MET A 26 -15.46 -6.12 -29.96
N ILE A 27 -14.20 -5.89 -30.34
CA ILE A 27 -13.38 -4.90 -29.65
C ILE A 27 -13.78 -3.55 -30.23
N GLY A 28 -14.85 -2.97 -29.69
CA GLY A 28 -15.12 -1.56 -29.87
C GLY A 28 -13.81 -0.81 -29.65
N ASN A 29 -13.40 -0.01 -30.63
CA ASN A 29 -12.25 0.87 -30.53
C ASN A 29 -12.40 1.73 -29.28
N VAL A 30 -11.87 1.26 -28.14
CA VAL A 30 -11.53 2.13 -27.03
C VAL A 30 -10.34 2.92 -27.56
N SER A 31 -10.62 4.05 -28.18
CA SER A 31 -9.61 5.06 -28.45
C SER A 31 -9.06 5.48 -27.09
N VAL A 32 -7.97 4.83 -26.68
CA VAL A 32 -7.19 5.31 -25.54
C VAL A 32 -6.56 6.60 -26.04
N GLU A 33 -7.17 7.74 -25.70
CA GLU A 33 -6.63 9.05 -26.03
C GLU A 33 -5.16 9.10 -25.56
N ALA A 34 -4.25 9.17 -26.53
CA ALA A 34 -2.82 9.25 -26.26
C ALA A 34 -2.52 10.55 -25.51
N LYS A 35 -2.24 10.45 -24.22
CA LYS A 35 -1.96 11.62 -23.39
C LYS A 35 -0.51 12.07 -23.56
N THR A 36 -0.32 13.36 -23.84
CA THR A 36 1.01 13.99 -23.83
C THR A 36 1.24 14.77 -22.54
N VAL A 37 2.25 14.40 -21.76
CA VAL A 37 2.63 15.08 -20.52
C VAL A 37 3.98 15.75 -20.70
N THR A 38 4.09 17.04 -20.42
CA THR A 38 5.34 17.80 -20.50
C THR A 38 5.80 18.26 -19.12
N LYS A 39 7.08 18.07 -18.80
CA LYS A 39 7.70 18.49 -17.54
C LYS A 39 9.04 19.19 -17.79
N ASP A 40 9.22 20.36 -17.17
CA ASP A 40 10.47 21.12 -17.23
C ASP A 40 11.36 20.76 -16.04
N ILE A 41 12.59 20.33 -16.31
CA ILE A 41 13.53 19.86 -15.30
C ILE A 41 14.83 20.65 -15.41
N THR A 42 15.34 21.13 -14.27
CA THR A 42 16.68 21.72 -14.17
C THR A 42 17.55 20.89 -13.24
N ILE A 43 18.69 20.41 -13.73
CA ILE A 43 19.63 19.58 -12.95
C ILE A 43 21.06 20.10 -13.09
N GLY A 44 21.92 19.77 -12.12
CA GLY A 44 23.34 20.12 -12.17
C GLY A 44 24.13 19.23 -13.14
N LYS A 45 25.27 19.74 -13.65
CA LYS A 45 26.24 18.90 -14.39
C LYS A 45 26.69 17.72 -13.50
N GLY A 46 26.68 16.51 -14.07
CA GLY A 46 26.99 15.25 -13.38
C GLY A 46 25.92 14.78 -12.39
N LYS A 47 24.77 15.45 -12.30
CA LYS A 47 23.68 15.07 -11.39
C LYS A 47 22.58 14.31 -12.12
N THR A 48 21.80 13.57 -11.33
CA THR A 48 20.72 12.73 -11.83
C THR A 48 19.36 13.23 -11.33
N TYR A 49 18.34 13.07 -12.16
CA TYR A 49 16.93 13.23 -11.80
C TYR A 49 16.25 11.87 -11.90
N ALA A 50 15.71 11.38 -10.78
CA ALA A 50 14.93 10.16 -10.76
C ALA A 50 13.53 10.45 -11.32
N ILE A 51 13.09 9.62 -12.27
CA ILE A 51 11.71 9.68 -12.72
C ILE A 51 10.89 8.87 -11.72
N GLU A 52 9.95 9.53 -11.05
CA GLU A 52 9.06 8.90 -10.06
C GLU A 52 8.02 7.97 -10.71
N GLN A 53 7.77 8.16 -12.01
CA GLN A 53 6.86 7.32 -12.79
C GLN A 53 7.57 6.06 -13.28
N THR A 54 6.98 4.90 -13.02
CA THR A 54 7.39 3.63 -13.60
C THR A 54 6.83 3.50 -15.02
N PHE A 55 7.66 3.06 -15.96
CA PHE A 55 7.26 2.78 -17.34
C PHE A 55 7.26 1.27 -17.58
N SER A 56 6.45 0.79 -18.53
CA SER A 56 6.45 -0.63 -18.89
C SER A 56 7.80 -1.04 -19.50
N GLY A 57 8.12 -2.34 -19.47
CA GLY A 57 9.31 -2.89 -20.12
C GLY A 57 9.38 -2.63 -21.64
N LYS A 58 8.25 -2.27 -22.28
CA LYS A 58 8.14 -1.93 -23.71
C LYS A 58 8.30 -0.42 -23.99
N ALA A 59 8.56 0.40 -22.98
CA ALA A 59 8.69 1.85 -23.15
C ALA A 59 9.92 2.21 -23.99
N THR A 60 9.77 3.20 -24.88
CA THR A 60 10.86 3.69 -25.74
C THR A 60 11.36 5.06 -25.27
N PHE A 61 12.69 5.24 -25.27
CA PHE A 61 13.34 6.44 -24.74
C PHE A 61 14.19 7.12 -25.82
N LYS A 62 13.94 8.40 -26.07
CA LYS A 62 14.69 9.21 -27.03
C LYS A 62 15.21 10.48 -26.35
N THR A 63 16.51 10.78 -26.53
CA THR A 63 17.08 12.09 -26.13
C THR A 63 17.40 12.91 -27.37
N SER A 64 17.11 14.21 -27.35
CA SER A 64 17.46 15.13 -28.42
C SER A 64 18.95 15.46 -28.45
N ASN A 65 19.67 15.28 -27.32
CA ASN A 65 21.11 15.54 -27.26
C ASN A 65 21.77 14.68 -26.17
N LYS A 66 22.40 13.56 -26.58
CA LYS A 66 23.11 12.61 -25.71
C LYS A 66 24.33 13.23 -25.00
N LYS A 67 24.92 14.32 -25.51
CA LYS A 67 26.05 15.03 -24.86
C LYS A 67 25.59 15.87 -23.67
N ILE A 68 24.34 16.33 -23.69
CA ILE A 68 23.75 17.19 -22.65
C ILE A 68 23.02 16.34 -21.61
N ALA A 69 22.10 15.46 -22.03
CA ALA A 69 21.37 14.59 -21.09
C ALA A 69 21.06 13.22 -21.69
N VAL A 70 21.20 12.18 -20.86
CA VAL A 70 20.84 10.80 -21.19
C VAL A 70 19.90 10.24 -20.16
N ILE A 71 19.20 9.15 -20.50
CA ILE A 71 18.41 8.38 -19.56
C ILE A 71 19.00 6.98 -19.45
N LYS A 72 19.24 6.52 -18.22
CA LYS A 72 19.77 5.19 -17.90
C LYS A 72 19.11 4.70 -16.61
N ASN A 73 18.59 3.49 -16.59
CA ASN A 73 17.99 2.85 -15.42
C ASN A 73 16.91 3.73 -14.73
N GLY A 74 15.98 4.30 -15.51
CA GLY A 74 14.92 5.17 -14.99
C GLY A 74 15.38 6.56 -14.48
N LYS A 75 16.66 6.90 -14.64
CA LYS A 75 17.24 8.17 -14.19
C LYS A 75 17.75 9.01 -15.37
N ILE A 76 17.43 10.30 -15.35
CA ILE A 76 17.95 11.29 -16.30
C ILE A 76 19.26 11.82 -15.75
N ILE A 77 20.35 11.69 -16.50
CA ILE A 77 21.71 12.11 -16.13
C ILE A 77 22.09 13.34 -16.95
N GLY A 78 22.39 14.45 -16.29
CA GLY A 78 22.89 15.67 -16.94
C GLY A 78 24.40 15.61 -17.14
N LYS A 79 24.86 15.44 -18.38
CA LYS A 79 26.28 15.29 -18.71
C LYS A 79 27.00 16.62 -18.92
N SER A 80 26.39 17.52 -19.68
CA SER A 80 26.98 18.81 -20.06
C SER A 80 25.96 19.94 -19.93
N ILE A 81 26.44 21.14 -19.63
CA ILE A 81 25.59 22.34 -19.54
C ILE A 81 24.89 22.56 -20.88
N GLY A 82 23.59 22.84 -20.84
CA GLY A 82 22.78 23.05 -22.04
C GLY A 82 21.36 22.54 -21.90
N LYS A 83 20.60 22.56 -23.00
CA LYS A 83 19.21 22.09 -23.06
C LYS A 83 19.11 20.79 -23.86
N ALA A 84 18.34 19.84 -23.36
CA ALA A 84 17.99 18.59 -24.04
C ALA A 84 16.52 18.26 -23.81
N LYS A 85 15.94 17.45 -24.69
CA LYS A 85 14.58 16.93 -24.55
C LYS A 85 14.66 15.42 -24.46
N ILE A 86 14.07 14.83 -23.43
CA ILE A 86 13.88 13.38 -23.33
C ILE A 86 12.42 13.08 -23.59
N THR A 87 12.16 12.26 -24.59
CA THR A 87 10.83 11.78 -24.97
C THR A 87 10.72 10.31 -24.60
N ILE A 88 9.68 9.96 -23.86
CA ILE A 88 9.37 8.58 -23.46
C ILE A 88 8.00 8.23 -24.04
N LYS A 89 7.90 7.14 -24.79
CA LYS A 89 6.60 6.62 -25.24
C LYS A 89 6.31 5.32 -24.53
N ASP A 90 5.16 5.24 -23.87
CA ASP A 90 4.76 4.06 -23.11
C ASP A 90 3.23 3.87 -23.15
N LYS A 91 2.77 2.66 -23.51
CA LYS A 91 1.34 2.29 -23.62
C LYS A 91 0.49 3.36 -24.36
N GLY A 92 0.98 3.85 -25.50
CA GLY A 92 0.31 4.90 -26.30
C GLY A 92 0.49 6.34 -25.81
N ASN A 93 0.98 6.56 -24.58
CA ASN A 93 1.21 7.89 -24.02
C ASN A 93 2.61 8.43 -24.35
N THR A 94 2.74 9.77 -24.40
CA THR A 94 4.01 10.44 -24.66
C THR A 94 4.40 11.37 -23.50
N TYR A 95 5.57 11.16 -22.92
CA TYR A 95 6.12 11.98 -21.85
C TYR A 95 7.32 12.78 -22.37
N ILE A 96 7.28 14.09 -22.21
CA ILE A 96 8.31 15.02 -22.66
C ILE A 96 8.95 15.69 -21.46
N TYR A 97 10.24 15.41 -21.24
CA TYR A 97 11.04 16.08 -20.24
C TYR A 97 11.95 17.10 -20.92
N LYS A 98 11.71 18.40 -20.70
CA LYS A 98 12.59 19.47 -21.17
C LYS A 98 13.68 19.71 -20.12
N ILE A 99 14.87 19.19 -20.38
CA ILE A 99 16.01 19.18 -19.47
C ILE A 99 16.87 20.41 -19.71
N THR A 100 17.15 21.15 -18.64
CA THR A 100 18.18 22.19 -18.60
C THR A 100 19.27 21.78 -17.62
N VAL A 101 20.46 21.49 -18.13
CA VAL A 101 21.64 21.23 -17.29
C VAL A 101 22.34 22.55 -17.03
N ALA A 102 22.44 22.96 -15.78
CA ALA A 102 22.96 24.28 -15.39
C ALA A 102 24.06 24.17 -14.32
N LYS A 103 24.92 25.19 -14.27
CA LYS A 103 25.97 25.32 -13.23
C LYS A 103 25.37 25.59 -11.85
N ALA A 104 24.34 26.43 -11.77
CA ALA A 104 23.57 26.70 -10.56
C ALA A 104 22.08 26.44 -10.81
N TYR A 105 21.38 25.87 -9.84
CA TYR A 105 19.95 25.54 -9.95
C TYR A 105 19.27 25.53 -8.57
N LEU A 106 17.95 25.66 -8.53
CA LEU A 106 17.17 25.56 -7.30
C LEU A 106 16.83 24.09 -7.00
N ASN A 107 16.66 23.74 -5.73
CA ASN A 107 16.15 22.43 -5.35
C ASN A 107 14.74 22.16 -5.88
N GLN A 108 13.94 23.21 -6.09
CA GLN A 108 12.58 23.16 -6.61
C GLN A 108 12.32 24.40 -7.47
N ASN A 109 11.74 24.20 -8.65
CA ASN A 109 11.36 25.29 -9.55
C ASN A 109 9.91 25.74 -9.31
N GLU A 110 9.11 24.93 -8.62
CA GLU A 110 7.75 25.26 -8.22
C GLU A 110 7.50 24.82 -6.78
N ILE A 111 6.83 25.66 -5.99
CA ILE A 111 6.44 25.37 -4.62
C ILE A 111 4.99 25.78 -4.34
N ILE A 112 4.31 25.01 -3.51
CA ILE A 112 3.00 25.34 -2.97
C ILE A 112 3.13 25.54 -1.46
N VAL A 113 2.75 26.71 -0.96
CA VAL A 113 2.84 27.06 0.45
C VAL A 113 1.49 27.55 0.96
N ASN A 114 1.10 27.15 2.16
CA ASN A 114 -0.14 27.66 2.75
C ASN A 114 0.10 29.04 3.37
N VAL A 115 -0.93 29.89 3.43
CA VAL A 115 -0.86 31.19 4.13
C VAL A 115 -0.34 31.00 5.57
N GLY A 116 0.67 31.78 5.96
CA GLY A 116 1.33 31.71 7.27
C GLY A 116 2.36 30.59 7.43
N LYS A 117 2.52 29.70 6.44
CA LYS A 117 3.51 28.62 6.45
C LYS A 117 4.73 28.96 5.60
N THR A 118 5.78 28.17 5.77
CA THR A 118 7.06 28.39 5.10
C THR A 118 7.62 27.15 4.43
N VAL A 119 8.34 27.36 3.32
CA VAL A 119 9.06 26.33 2.55
C VAL A 119 10.48 26.83 2.28
N ASN A 120 11.48 25.97 2.39
CA ASN A 120 12.88 26.33 2.17
C ASN A 120 13.32 26.04 0.73
N LEU A 121 13.72 27.09 0.01
CA LEU A 121 14.43 27.01 -1.25
C LEU A 121 15.95 27.05 -1.01
N LYS A 122 16.67 26.18 -1.72
CA LYS A 122 18.14 26.10 -1.66
C LYS A 122 18.70 26.16 -3.08
N ILE A 123 19.77 26.94 -3.24
CA ILE A 123 20.59 26.87 -4.45
C ILE A 123 21.53 25.66 -4.34
N LYS A 124 21.66 24.91 -5.43
CA LYS A 124 22.58 23.78 -5.60
C LYS A 124 23.50 24.04 -6.80
N GLY A 125 24.63 23.34 -6.83
CA GLY A 125 25.62 23.42 -7.92
C GLY A 125 26.61 24.58 -7.82
N MET A 126 26.35 25.57 -6.97
CA MET A 126 27.23 26.72 -6.76
C MET A 126 27.16 27.21 -5.31
N LYS A 127 28.31 27.60 -4.74
CA LYS A 127 28.43 28.29 -3.46
C LYS A 127 28.62 29.78 -3.69
N GLY A 128 28.04 30.62 -2.84
CA GLY A 128 28.16 32.08 -2.93
C GLY A 128 27.05 32.81 -2.20
N LYS A 129 27.20 34.13 -2.05
CA LYS A 129 26.19 35.00 -1.43
C LYS A 129 24.98 35.10 -2.35
N VAL A 130 23.80 34.77 -1.82
CA VAL A 130 22.55 34.76 -2.59
C VAL A 130 21.69 35.96 -2.22
N LYS A 131 21.29 36.76 -3.22
CA LYS A 131 20.27 37.80 -3.06
C LYS A 131 18.90 37.22 -3.43
N TRP A 132 18.00 37.14 -2.45
CA TRP A 132 16.63 36.65 -2.64
C TRP A 132 15.66 37.81 -2.81
N SER A 133 14.73 37.69 -3.75
CA SER A 133 13.63 38.65 -3.95
C SER A 133 12.32 37.94 -4.31
N SER A 134 11.20 38.64 -4.17
CA SER A 134 9.87 38.18 -4.58
C SER A 134 9.27 39.21 -5.52
N LEU A 135 8.72 38.75 -6.64
CA LEU A 135 8.02 39.64 -7.60
C LEU A 135 6.72 40.21 -7.01
N ASN A 136 6.07 39.49 -6.10
CA ASN A 136 4.90 40.01 -5.38
C ASN A 136 5.00 39.68 -3.89
N LYS A 137 5.56 40.62 -3.13
CA LYS A 137 5.73 40.53 -1.67
C LYS A 137 4.40 40.48 -0.90
N LYS A 138 3.26 40.87 -1.51
CA LYS A 138 1.94 40.73 -0.89
C LYS A 138 1.45 39.28 -0.92
N VAL A 139 1.86 38.50 -1.93
CA VAL A 139 1.52 37.07 -2.07
C VAL A 139 2.50 36.20 -1.28
N ALA A 140 3.81 36.35 -1.48
CA ALA A 140 4.82 35.60 -0.73
C ALA A 140 6.11 36.43 -0.52
N THR A 141 6.79 36.20 0.61
CA THR A 141 8.10 36.81 0.91
C THR A 141 9.18 35.75 1.06
N VAL A 142 10.44 36.13 0.91
CA VAL A 142 11.58 35.23 1.07
C VAL A 142 12.68 35.90 1.89
N LYS A 143 13.26 35.18 2.84
CA LYS A 143 14.46 35.60 3.59
C LYS A 143 15.39 34.41 3.72
N ASN A 144 16.63 34.54 3.24
CA ASN A 144 17.65 33.46 3.29
C ASN A 144 17.13 32.11 2.74
N GLY A 145 16.37 32.14 1.64
CA GLY A 145 15.76 30.95 1.04
C GLY A 145 14.49 30.44 1.74
N LYS A 146 14.13 30.95 2.93
CA LYS A 146 12.86 30.63 3.60
C LYS A 146 11.72 31.44 2.97
N VAL A 147 10.92 30.80 2.13
CA VAL A 147 9.74 31.39 1.49
C VAL A 147 8.54 31.29 2.43
N THR A 148 7.83 32.38 2.64
CA THR A 148 6.65 32.49 3.50
C THR A 148 5.43 32.92 2.69
N GLY A 149 4.35 32.14 2.74
CA GLY A 149 3.08 32.50 2.10
C GLY A 149 2.33 33.55 2.90
N LYS A 150 1.91 34.65 2.27
CA LYS A 150 1.18 35.76 2.91
C LYS A 150 -0.28 35.83 2.50
N LYS A 151 -0.56 35.76 1.20
CA LYS A 151 -1.92 35.86 0.65
C LYS A 151 -2.08 34.87 -0.49
N THR A 152 -3.27 34.27 -0.60
CA THR A 152 -3.62 33.39 -1.72
C THR A 152 -3.32 34.05 -3.06
N GLY A 153 -2.66 33.31 -3.96
CA GLY A 153 -2.26 33.83 -5.27
C GLY A 153 -1.05 33.10 -5.84
N LYS A 154 -0.57 33.57 -6.98
CA LYS A 154 0.67 33.09 -7.62
C LYS A 154 1.70 34.21 -7.64
N THR A 155 2.97 33.88 -7.41
CA THR A 155 4.09 34.81 -7.56
C THR A 155 5.36 34.04 -7.93
N VAL A 156 6.47 34.75 -8.11
CA VAL A 156 7.77 34.19 -8.43
C VAL A 156 8.79 34.68 -7.42
N ILE A 157 9.54 33.73 -6.84
CA ILE A 157 10.72 34.01 -6.03
C ILE A 157 11.95 33.96 -6.93
N GLN A 158 12.82 34.96 -6.79
CA GLN A 158 14.07 35.03 -7.51
C GLN A 158 15.26 34.87 -6.56
N ALA A 159 16.26 34.13 -7.00
CA ALA A 159 17.52 33.95 -6.30
C ALA A 159 18.67 34.35 -7.24
N LYS A 160 19.35 35.45 -6.92
CA LYS A 160 20.50 35.95 -7.68
C LYS A 160 21.79 35.50 -7.01
N ILE A 161 22.60 34.73 -7.74
CA ILE A 161 23.92 34.24 -7.32
C ILE A 161 24.93 34.50 -8.44
N ASN A 162 26.03 35.20 -8.14
CA ASN A 162 27.11 35.52 -9.09
C ASN A 162 26.60 35.97 -10.48
N GLY A 163 25.67 36.93 -10.50
CA GLY A 163 25.06 37.46 -11.73
C GLY A 163 23.91 36.63 -12.32
N THR A 164 23.81 35.33 -12.00
CA THR A 164 22.74 34.45 -12.49
C THR A 164 21.47 34.61 -11.67
N ILE A 165 20.31 34.77 -12.32
CA ILE A 165 18.99 34.84 -11.69
C ILE A 165 18.24 33.53 -11.90
N LEU A 166 17.96 32.82 -10.81
CA LEU A 166 17.11 31.63 -10.78
C LEU A 166 15.70 32.01 -10.35
N LYS A 167 14.67 31.40 -10.94
CA LYS A 167 13.25 31.70 -10.68
C LYS A 167 12.53 30.46 -10.14
N CYS A 168 11.66 30.65 -9.17
CA CYS A 168 10.76 29.62 -8.65
C CYS A 168 9.32 30.13 -8.60
N ASN A 169 8.40 29.40 -9.22
CA ASN A 169 6.97 29.68 -9.18
C ASN A 169 6.41 29.30 -7.81
N VAL A 170 5.66 30.21 -7.19
CA VAL A 170 5.06 30.01 -5.87
C VAL A 170 3.55 30.15 -5.99
N LYS A 171 2.82 29.10 -5.62
CA LYS A 171 1.37 29.15 -5.42
C LYS A 171 1.08 29.18 -3.92
N VAL A 172 0.39 30.22 -3.47
CA VAL A 172 -0.04 30.33 -2.08
C VAL A 172 -1.50 29.90 -1.98
N GLU A 173 -1.78 28.95 -1.10
CA GLU A 173 -3.13 28.42 -0.85
C GLU A 173 -3.60 28.76 0.58
N LYS A 174 -4.91 28.83 0.76
CA LYS A 174 -5.52 29.00 2.09
C LYS A 174 -6.59 27.92 2.26
N PRO A 175 -6.20 26.71 2.68
CA PRO A 175 -7.16 25.64 2.89
C PRO A 175 -8.04 25.94 4.11
N GLU A 176 -9.36 25.77 3.96
CA GLU A 176 -10.34 26.06 4.99
C GLU A 176 -11.41 24.96 5.06
N LEU A 177 -11.94 24.68 6.25
CA LEU A 177 -13.02 23.71 6.42
C LEU A 177 -14.36 24.32 6.04
N SER A 178 -15.26 23.51 5.47
CA SER A 178 -16.63 23.95 5.15
C SER A 178 -17.44 24.32 6.39
N LYS A 179 -17.15 23.70 7.56
CA LYS A 179 -17.70 24.04 8.87
C LYS A 179 -16.67 23.83 9.98
N LYS A 180 -16.70 24.65 11.03
CA LYS A 180 -15.86 24.52 12.24
C LYS A 180 -16.54 23.77 13.38
N LYS A 181 -17.87 23.67 13.34
CA LYS A 181 -18.69 22.92 14.30
C LYS A 181 -19.76 22.14 13.54
N VAL A 182 -19.98 20.90 13.92
CA VAL A 182 -21.02 20.03 13.34
C VAL A 182 -21.67 19.24 14.47
N THR A 183 -23.01 19.19 14.46
CA THR A 183 -23.78 18.29 15.31
C THR A 183 -24.34 17.17 14.43
N ILE A 184 -24.17 15.93 14.87
CA ILE A 184 -24.75 14.75 14.21
C ILE A 184 -25.40 13.84 15.24
N GLU A 185 -26.45 13.14 14.86
CA GLU A 185 -27.01 12.08 15.69
C GLU A 185 -26.14 10.82 15.61
N SER A 186 -26.17 10.02 16.68
CA SER A 186 -25.53 8.70 16.70
C SER A 186 -26.04 7.83 15.55
N GLY A 187 -25.14 7.18 14.82
CA GLY A 187 -25.45 6.39 13.62
C GLY A 187 -25.58 7.21 12.32
N LYS A 188 -25.70 8.54 12.39
CA LYS A 188 -25.74 9.39 11.19
C LYS A 188 -24.35 9.83 10.76
N SER A 189 -24.25 10.28 9.51
CA SER A 189 -23.00 10.74 8.90
C SER A 189 -23.11 12.15 8.32
N TYR A 190 -22.00 12.88 8.31
CA TYR A 190 -21.86 14.21 7.72
C TYR A 190 -20.59 14.31 6.87
N ILE A 191 -20.67 14.94 5.69
CA ILE A 191 -19.49 15.15 4.82
C ILE A 191 -18.89 16.53 5.09
N LEU A 192 -17.72 16.55 5.73
CA LEU A 192 -16.92 17.74 5.96
C LEU A 192 -15.92 17.92 4.81
N LYS A 193 -15.99 19.06 4.11
CA LYS A 193 -15.13 19.36 2.95
C LYS A 193 -14.02 20.34 3.34
N VAL A 194 -12.85 20.22 2.69
CA VAL A 194 -11.81 21.27 2.71
C VAL A 194 -11.88 22.03 1.39
N LYS A 195 -12.01 23.36 1.48
CA LYS A 195 -12.01 24.30 0.35
C LYS A 195 -10.63 24.95 0.22
N GLY A 196 -10.36 25.58 -0.92
CA GLY A 196 -9.14 26.39 -1.12
C GLY A 196 -7.86 25.61 -1.41
N THR A 197 -7.98 24.30 -1.68
CA THR A 197 -6.88 23.43 -2.11
C THR A 197 -7.44 22.27 -2.96
N SER A 198 -6.65 21.77 -3.90
CA SER A 198 -6.95 20.55 -4.67
C SER A 198 -6.13 19.34 -4.19
N ARG A 199 -5.42 19.49 -3.08
CA ARG A 199 -4.49 18.47 -2.57
C ARG A 199 -5.20 17.46 -1.68
N LYS A 200 -4.61 16.26 -1.59
CA LYS A 200 -5.07 15.19 -0.68
C LYS A 200 -5.04 15.70 0.77
N VAL A 201 -6.13 15.45 1.49
CA VAL A 201 -6.33 15.83 2.89
C VAL A 201 -6.25 14.58 3.75
N VAL A 202 -5.50 14.64 4.84
CA VAL A 202 -5.42 13.57 5.83
C VAL A 202 -6.38 13.88 6.97
N TRP A 203 -7.31 12.96 7.25
CA TRP A 203 -8.35 13.14 8.26
C TRP A 203 -8.07 12.26 9.47
N THR A 204 -8.29 12.79 10.68
CA THR A 204 -8.15 12.07 11.95
C THR A 204 -9.24 12.52 12.93
N SER A 205 -9.64 11.65 13.85
CA SER A 205 -10.54 11.97 14.97
C SER A 205 -9.76 11.90 16.28
N SER A 206 -9.97 12.87 17.16
CA SER A 206 -9.34 12.91 18.49
C SER A 206 -9.94 11.89 19.45
N ASN A 207 -11.16 11.40 19.16
CA ASN A 207 -11.79 10.31 19.91
C ASN A 207 -12.60 9.44 18.93
N ARG A 208 -12.04 8.27 18.59
CA ARG A 208 -12.63 7.33 17.64
C ARG A 208 -13.85 6.57 18.18
N ASN A 209 -14.05 6.58 19.50
CA ASN A 209 -15.22 5.97 20.15
C ASN A 209 -16.45 6.86 20.00
N VAL A 210 -16.26 8.18 19.87
CA VAL A 210 -17.33 9.16 19.67
C VAL A 210 -17.60 9.33 18.17
N VAL A 211 -16.56 9.47 17.34
CA VAL A 211 -16.69 9.72 15.89
C VAL A 211 -15.57 9.05 15.10
N THR A 212 -15.90 8.42 13.98
CA THR A 212 -14.94 8.03 12.93
C THR A 212 -14.96 9.01 11.76
N VAL A 213 -13.84 9.13 11.05
CA VAL A 213 -13.74 9.97 9.85
C VAL A 213 -12.94 9.25 8.76
N LYS A 214 -13.52 9.12 7.57
CA LYS A 214 -12.86 8.55 6.38
C LYS A 214 -13.13 9.45 5.18
N ASN A 215 -12.07 9.96 4.54
CA ASN A 215 -12.18 10.86 3.38
C ASN A 215 -13.14 12.06 3.59
N GLY A 216 -13.18 12.63 4.81
CA GLY A 216 -14.08 13.73 5.16
C GLY A 216 -15.52 13.32 5.50
N LYS A 217 -15.91 12.05 5.33
CA LYS A 217 -17.17 11.50 5.87
C LYS A 217 -16.99 11.21 7.35
N ILE A 218 -17.70 11.96 8.18
CA ILE A 218 -17.74 11.88 9.64
C ILE A 218 -18.93 11.02 10.03
N THR A 219 -18.75 10.01 10.87
CA THR A 219 -19.82 9.13 11.35
C THR A 219 -19.86 9.14 12.87
N GLY A 220 -21.04 9.45 13.43
CA GLY A 220 -21.25 9.47 14.88
C GLY A 220 -21.46 8.06 15.41
N LYS A 221 -20.70 7.68 16.45
CA LYS A 221 -20.77 6.35 17.08
C LYS A 221 -21.44 6.35 18.45
N LYS A 222 -21.01 7.27 19.31
CA LYS A 222 -21.49 7.39 20.68
C LYS A 222 -21.72 8.86 21.00
N GLN A 223 -22.75 9.15 21.79
CA GLN A 223 -22.99 10.49 22.30
C GLN A 223 -21.74 11.04 22.99
N GLY A 224 -21.40 12.28 22.68
CA GLY A 224 -20.19 12.92 23.21
C GLY A 224 -19.68 14.03 22.30
N ASN A 225 -18.66 14.74 22.78
CA ASN A 225 -17.98 15.79 22.02
C ASN A 225 -16.57 15.31 21.63
N THR A 226 -16.15 15.61 20.41
CA THR A 226 -14.80 15.30 19.94
C THR A 226 -14.35 16.29 18.87
N THR A 227 -13.09 16.23 18.45
CA THR A 227 -12.54 17.07 17.39
C THR A 227 -12.06 16.23 16.22
N VAL A 228 -12.55 16.54 15.03
CA VAL A 228 -12.02 16.03 13.76
C VAL A 228 -10.96 16.99 13.23
N ILE A 229 -9.82 16.43 12.83
CA ILE A 229 -8.63 17.17 12.39
C ILE A 229 -8.35 16.83 10.92
N ALA A 230 -8.28 17.86 10.08
CA ALA A 230 -7.85 17.78 8.69
C ALA A 230 -6.44 18.37 8.54
N LYS A 231 -5.48 17.57 8.07
CA LYS A 231 -4.12 18.01 7.78
C LYS A 231 -3.91 18.12 6.28
N VAL A 232 -3.40 19.28 5.84
CA VAL A 232 -3.06 19.53 4.43
C VAL A 232 -1.84 20.43 4.34
N ASN A 233 -0.76 19.92 3.73
CA ASN A 233 0.49 20.67 3.48
C ASN A 233 1.02 21.44 4.71
N GLY A 234 1.03 20.81 5.89
CA GLY A 234 1.48 21.43 7.15
C GLY A 234 0.47 22.37 7.82
N SER A 235 -0.71 22.60 7.23
CA SER A 235 -1.85 23.21 7.93
C SER A 235 -2.66 22.17 8.67
N VAL A 236 -3.10 22.52 9.88
CA VAL A 236 -3.95 21.69 10.74
C VAL A 236 -5.27 22.46 10.93
N LEU A 237 -6.36 21.92 10.40
CA LEU A 237 -7.69 22.49 10.53
C LEU A 237 -8.50 21.61 11.49
N LYS A 238 -9.23 22.22 12.42
CA LYS A 238 -9.99 21.52 13.46
C LYS A 238 -11.49 21.80 13.32
N CYS A 239 -12.30 20.77 13.46
CA CYS A 239 -13.75 20.84 13.51
C CYS A 239 -14.26 20.16 14.78
N ASN A 240 -15.05 20.86 15.58
CA ASN A 240 -15.65 20.28 16.78
C ASN A 240 -16.93 19.56 16.40
N ILE A 241 -17.04 18.30 16.80
CA ILE A 241 -18.19 17.45 16.52
C ILE A 241 -18.92 17.16 17.83
N ARG A 242 -20.23 17.39 17.84
CA ARG A 242 -21.13 16.96 18.91
C ARG A 242 -22.00 15.82 18.39
N VAL A 243 -21.97 14.69 19.07
CA VAL A 243 -22.84 13.55 18.79
C VAL A 243 -23.96 13.53 19.82
N THR A 244 -25.21 13.55 19.37
CA THR A 244 -26.41 13.41 20.22
C THR A 244 -26.94 11.98 20.18
N ALA A 245 -27.67 11.57 21.22
CA ALA A 245 -28.38 10.28 21.20
C ALA A 245 -29.34 10.22 20.01
N ALA A 246 -29.51 9.03 19.45
CA ALA A 246 -30.60 8.77 18.52
C ALA A 246 -31.92 8.87 19.29
N LYS A 247 -32.92 9.57 18.73
CA LYS A 247 -34.27 9.55 19.30
C LYS A 247 -34.81 8.12 19.23
N LYS A 248 -35.11 7.51 20.38
CA LYS A 248 -35.94 6.29 20.43
C LYS A 248 -37.38 6.67 20.08
N PRO A 249 -38.14 5.86 19.34
CA PRO A 249 -39.59 5.95 19.40
C PRO A 249 -40.01 5.53 20.82
N HIS A 250 -40.67 6.43 21.55
CA HIS A 250 -41.18 6.14 22.90
C HIS A 250 -42.47 5.33 22.75
N LYS A 251 -42.49 4.13 23.34
CA LYS A 251 -43.72 3.48 23.82
C LYS A 251 -44.07 4.08 25.18
N ASP A 252 -45.35 4.25 25.43
CA ASP A 252 -45.98 4.56 26.73
C ASP A 252 -46.12 6.05 27.09
N ASP A 253 -47.26 6.61 26.72
CA ASP A 253 -48.04 7.56 27.55
C ASP A 253 -49.51 7.12 27.44
N ALA A 254 -49.95 6.25 28.34
CA ALA A 254 -51.35 6.15 28.80
C ALA A 254 -51.51 4.98 29.78
N GLN A 255 -51.26 5.21 31.07
CA GLN A 255 -52.08 4.59 32.10
C GLN A 255 -52.37 5.59 33.23
N ASN A 256 -53.66 5.92 33.32
CA ASN A 256 -54.46 6.14 34.52
C ASN A 256 -55.02 7.56 34.74
N THR A 257 -56.27 7.81 34.31
CA THR A 257 -57.34 8.35 35.19
C THR A 257 -58.73 8.07 34.59
N GLU A 258 -59.66 7.65 35.46
CA GLU A 258 -61.06 7.30 35.23
C GLU A 258 -62.01 8.47 34.89
N SER A 259 -63.15 8.07 34.29
CA SER A 259 -64.50 8.69 34.26
C SER A 259 -64.73 9.97 33.43
N THR A 260 -65.51 9.87 32.35
CA THR A 260 -66.98 10.05 32.36
C THR A 260 -67.58 9.62 31.02
N GLU A 261 -68.77 9.00 31.08
CA GLU A 261 -69.68 8.69 29.97
C GLU A 261 -69.98 9.93 29.12
N ASP A 262 -70.04 9.81 27.78
CA ASP A 262 -71.31 9.58 27.06
C ASP A 262 -71.20 9.77 25.53
N LYS A 263 -72.02 8.98 24.81
CA LYS A 263 -72.42 9.05 23.37
C LYS A 263 -71.51 8.44 22.28
N LYS A 264 -71.85 7.20 21.88
CA LYS A 264 -71.95 6.77 20.46
C LYS A 264 -73.30 7.31 19.89
N PRO A 265 -73.58 7.33 18.57
CA PRO A 265 -72.78 6.76 17.49
C PRO A 265 -72.62 7.60 16.23
N ASP A 266 -71.62 7.27 15.42
CA ASP A 266 -71.92 6.91 14.04
C ASP A 266 -70.87 5.95 13.46
N ASN A 267 -71.38 4.87 12.88
CA ASN A 267 -70.64 3.96 12.04
C ASN A 267 -70.22 4.71 10.78
N ASN A 268 -68.94 4.65 10.43
CA ASN A 268 -68.64 4.34 9.03
C ASN A 268 -67.44 3.43 8.90
N ASP A 269 -67.68 2.41 8.10
CA ASP A 269 -66.88 1.24 7.83
C ASP A 269 -65.65 1.61 7.00
N SER A 270 -64.49 1.15 7.42
CA SER A 270 -63.46 0.69 6.50
C SER A 270 -62.49 -0.19 7.29
N ILE A 271 -62.87 -1.46 7.42
CA ILE A 271 -61.92 -2.54 7.67
C ILE A 271 -60.91 -2.51 6.51
N GLU A 272 -59.79 -1.81 6.71
CA GLU A 272 -58.59 -2.06 5.90
C GLU A 272 -58.16 -3.49 6.23
N THR A 273 -58.52 -4.42 5.35
CA THR A 273 -58.06 -5.80 5.38
C THR A 273 -56.53 -5.77 5.44
N LYS A 274 -56.00 -6.09 6.62
CA LYS A 274 -54.56 -6.16 6.91
C LYS A 274 -53.93 -7.28 6.10
N THR A 275 -53.72 -7.03 4.82
CA THR A 275 -53.03 -7.95 3.92
C THR A 275 -51.56 -8.01 4.32
N PRO A 276 -50.96 -9.22 4.37
CA PRO A 276 -49.54 -9.34 4.70
C PRO A 276 -48.68 -8.59 3.68
N LYS A 277 -47.70 -7.83 4.16
CA LYS A 277 -46.84 -7.00 3.31
C LYS A 277 -45.42 -6.90 3.88
N LEU A 278 -44.43 -7.12 3.03
CA LEU A 278 -43.03 -6.90 3.39
C LEU A 278 -42.75 -5.41 3.65
N SER A 279 -41.97 -5.15 4.70
CA SER A 279 -41.44 -3.83 5.05
C SER A 279 -40.67 -3.14 3.91
N THR A 280 -40.06 -3.91 3.00
CA THR A 280 -39.53 -3.43 1.73
C THR A 280 -39.52 -4.54 0.68
N THR A 281 -39.58 -4.18 -0.59
CA THR A 281 -39.48 -5.10 -1.73
C THR A 281 -38.11 -5.09 -2.40
N SER A 282 -37.22 -4.17 -1.99
CA SER A 282 -35.83 -4.15 -2.47
C SER A 282 -34.86 -3.59 -1.44
N ILE A 283 -33.65 -4.15 -1.42
CA ILE A 283 -32.52 -3.75 -0.58
C ILE A 283 -31.27 -3.68 -1.45
N THR A 284 -30.46 -2.65 -1.27
CA THR A 284 -29.16 -2.53 -1.93
C THR A 284 -28.10 -2.14 -0.91
N TRP A 285 -27.19 -3.05 -0.63
CA TRP A 285 -26.06 -2.85 0.28
C TRP A 285 -24.81 -2.46 -0.49
N LYS A 286 -24.17 -1.34 -0.17
CA LYS A 286 -22.87 -0.99 -0.76
C LYS A 286 -21.75 -1.75 -0.05
N PHE A 287 -20.53 -1.69 -0.58
CA PHE A 287 -19.35 -2.33 0.04
C PHE A 287 -19.18 -2.00 1.53
N GLY A 288 -19.42 -3.00 2.37
CA GLY A 288 -19.36 -2.92 3.83
C GLY A 288 -20.65 -2.45 4.53
N ASP A 289 -21.75 -2.28 3.80
CA ASP A 289 -23.10 -2.16 4.36
C ASP A 289 -23.71 -3.57 4.50
N GLY A 290 -24.58 -3.83 5.48
CA GLY A 290 -25.26 -5.12 5.63
C GLY A 290 -24.51 -6.17 6.47
N ASP A 291 -23.25 -5.93 6.84
CA ASP A 291 -22.47 -6.78 7.75
C ASP A 291 -22.99 -6.71 9.20
N ASP A 292 -23.64 -5.60 9.57
CA ASP A 292 -24.28 -5.39 10.88
C ASP A 292 -25.74 -5.89 10.91
N GLY A 293 -26.22 -6.52 9.83
CA GLY A 293 -27.59 -7.03 9.69
C GLY A 293 -28.61 -5.98 9.25
N THR A 294 -29.64 -6.42 8.51
CA THR A 294 -30.81 -5.62 8.13
C THR A 294 -32.07 -6.40 8.47
N TYR A 295 -33.01 -5.77 9.16
CA TYR A 295 -34.31 -6.38 9.47
C TYR A 295 -35.23 -6.32 8.26
N LEU A 296 -35.80 -7.46 7.93
CA LEU A 296 -36.88 -7.60 6.96
C LEU A 296 -38.08 -8.22 7.69
N THR A 297 -39.16 -7.45 7.80
CA THR A 297 -40.39 -7.88 8.48
C THR A 297 -41.53 -8.09 7.49
N LEU A 298 -42.28 -9.17 7.67
CA LEU A 298 -43.58 -9.39 7.03
C LEU A 298 -44.67 -8.86 7.98
N ASN A 299 -45.14 -7.65 7.70
CA ASN A 299 -46.19 -7.02 8.50
C ASN A 299 -47.52 -7.74 8.29
N ASN A 300 -48.38 -7.74 9.32
CA ASN A 300 -49.69 -8.40 9.31
C ASN A 300 -49.61 -9.93 9.07
N ALA A 301 -48.55 -10.57 9.55
CA ALA A 301 -48.41 -12.02 9.59
C ALA A 301 -48.12 -12.49 11.03
N ASP A 302 -48.67 -13.65 11.38
CA ASP A 302 -48.46 -14.32 12.67
C ASP A 302 -47.01 -14.81 12.76
N CYS A 303 -46.36 -14.63 13.91
CA CYS A 303 -44.93 -14.87 14.05
C CYS A 303 -44.50 -16.33 13.83
N ASP A 304 -45.39 -17.29 14.09
CA ASP A 304 -45.02 -18.71 14.11
C ASP A 304 -45.18 -19.42 12.75
N ASP A 305 -45.75 -18.73 11.75
CA ASP A 305 -46.16 -19.32 10.46
C ASP A 305 -45.34 -18.80 9.26
N VAL A 306 -44.31 -17.97 9.49
CA VAL A 306 -43.52 -17.36 8.41
C VAL A 306 -42.21 -18.13 8.20
N ILE A 307 -42.04 -18.66 7.00
CA ILE A 307 -40.81 -19.34 6.59
C ILE A 307 -39.98 -18.40 5.71
N TRP A 308 -38.75 -18.12 6.12
CA TRP A 308 -37.83 -17.26 5.39
C TRP A 308 -36.81 -18.08 4.59
N ASN A 309 -36.62 -17.74 3.31
CA ASN A 309 -35.64 -18.38 2.42
C ASN A 309 -34.86 -17.35 1.60
N THR A 310 -33.73 -17.78 1.03
CA THR A 310 -32.93 -17.00 0.07
C THR A 310 -32.72 -17.80 -1.20
N SER A 311 -32.69 -17.13 -2.35
CA SER A 311 -32.31 -17.76 -3.62
C SER A 311 -30.82 -18.10 -3.69
N ASP A 312 -29.97 -17.47 -2.88
CA ASP A 312 -28.53 -17.72 -2.82
C ASP A 312 -27.99 -17.40 -1.42
N GLU A 313 -27.69 -18.44 -0.65
CA GLU A 313 -27.14 -18.34 0.70
C GLU A 313 -25.70 -17.81 0.73
N LYS A 314 -24.94 -17.91 -0.37
CA LYS A 314 -23.59 -17.36 -0.46
C LYS A 314 -23.61 -15.83 -0.58
N ILE A 315 -24.74 -15.25 -1.00
CA ILE A 315 -24.96 -13.81 -1.12
C ILE A 315 -25.62 -13.23 0.12
N VAL A 316 -26.71 -13.86 0.58
CA VAL A 316 -27.50 -13.38 1.73
C VAL A 316 -27.66 -14.50 2.74
N ARG A 317 -27.21 -14.27 3.97
CA ARG A 317 -27.51 -15.16 5.10
C ARG A 317 -28.74 -14.64 5.84
N ILE A 318 -29.63 -15.53 6.25
CA ILE A 318 -30.89 -15.19 6.92
C ILE A 318 -30.89 -15.79 8.33
N TYR A 319 -31.26 -14.98 9.32
CA TYR A 319 -31.58 -15.41 10.68
C TYR A 319 -33.05 -15.08 10.97
N PRO A 320 -33.96 -16.06 10.86
CA PRO A 320 -35.38 -15.86 11.12
C PRO A 320 -35.66 -15.56 12.60
N GLU A 321 -36.55 -14.62 12.85
CA GLU A 321 -37.08 -14.21 14.15
C GLU A 321 -38.61 -14.07 14.03
N GLY A 322 -39.29 -15.19 13.81
CA GLY A 322 -40.73 -15.26 13.56
C GLY A 322 -41.15 -14.52 12.28
N ASN A 323 -42.03 -13.51 12.42
CA ASN A 323 -42.48 -12.70 11.28
C ASN A 323 -41.45 -11.68 10.77
N SER A 324 -40.25 -11.68 11.35
CA SER A 324 -39.11 -10.89 10.89
C SER A 324 -37.91 -11.80 10.63
N ALA A 325 -36.95 -11.34 9.85
CA ALA A 325 -35.65 -11.97 9.73
C ALA A 325 -34.56 -10.90 9.68
N VAL A 326 -33.44 -11.17 10.35
CA VAL A 326 -32.23 -10.39 10.18
C VAL A 326 -31.43 -11.00 9.04
N ILE A 327 -31.23 -10.23 7.98
CA ILE A 327 -30.46 -10.64 6.82
C ILE A 327 -29.09 -9.94 6.79
N TYR A 328 -28.06 -10.68 6.38
CA TYR A 328 -26.68 -10.22 6.36
C TYR A 328 -26.05 -10.44 4.99
N ASN A 329 -25.05 -9.64 4.65
CA ASN A 329 -24.08 -10.03 3.63
C ASN A 329 -23.43 -11.36 4.01
N ASN A 330 -23.05 -12.13 3.00
CA ASN A 330 -22.27 -13.35 3.21
C ASN A 330 -21.02 -13.38 2.30
N LEU A 331 -20.51 -14.58 2.02
CA LEU A 331 -19.22 -14.85 1.37
C LEU A 331 -19.02 -14.13 0.03
N LYS A 332 -20.09 -13.86 -0.72
CA LYS A 332 -20.02 -13.28 -2.06
C LYS A 332 -21.02 -12.13 -2.23
N GLY A 333 -20.65 -11.07 -2.93
CA GLY A 333 -21.61 -10.06 -3.39
C GLY A 333 -22.35 -10.53 -4.65
N GLY A 334 -23.59 -10.08 -4.83
CA GLY A 334 -24.37 -10.42 -6.01
C GLY A 334 -25.82 -10.02 -5.87
N LYS A 335 -26.70 -10.68 -6.63
CA LYS A 335 -28.15 -10.49 -6.53
C LYS A 335 -28.79 -11.75 -5.97
N ALA A 336 -29.63 -11.60 -4.97
CA ALA A 336 -30.42 -12.67 -4.38
C ALA A 336 -31.87 -12.19 -4.16
N ILE A 337 -32.77 -13.14 -3.94
CA ILE A 337 -34.15 -12.88 -3.57
C ILE A 337 -34.36 -13.50 -2.20
N VAL A 338 -34.75 -12.68 -1.22
CA VAL A 338 -35.21 -13.16 0.08
C VAL A 338 -36.73 -13.30 0.01
N THR A 339 -37.24 -14.46 0.39
CA THR A 339 -38.68 -14.75 0.39
C THR A 339 -39.18 -15.02 1.80
N ALA A 340 -40.40 -14.55 2.08
CA ALA A 340 -41.20 -14.94 3.22
C ALA A 340 -42.43 -15.68 2.71
N THR A 341 -42.61 -16.94 3.12
CA THR A 341 -43.79 -17.74 2.79
C THR A 341 -44.70 -17.77 4.01
N TYR A 342 -45.96 -17.36 3.81
CA TYR A 342 -46.98 -17.35 4.85
C TYR A 342 -48.33 -17.80 4.26
N LYS A 343 -48.95 -18.82 4.86
CA LYS A 343 -50.24 -19.40 4.43
C LYS A 343 -50.31 -19.69 2.92
N GLY A 344 -49.25 -20.29 2.37
CA GLY A 344 -49.14 -20.66 0.96
C GLY A 344 -48.87 -19.50 -0.02
N LYS A 345 -48.75 -18.26 0.45
CA LYS A 345 -48.37 -17.10 -0.36
C LYS A 345 -46.92 -16.71 -0.10
N THR A 346 -46.21 -16.36 -1.18
CA THR A 346 -44.80 -15.97 -1.15
C THR A 346 -44.66 -14.47 -1.38
N TYR A 347 -43.92 -13.81 -0.50
CA TYR A 347 -43.57 -12.40 -0.60
C TYR A 347 -42.07 -12.29 -0.80
N SER A 348 -41.64 -11.51 -1.80
CA SER A 348 -40.24 -11.47 -2.22
C SER A 348 -39.63 -10.08 -2.07
N CYS A 349 -38.38 -10.04 -1.60
CA CYS A 349 -37.54 -8.86 -1.56
C CYS A 349 -36.28 -9.10 -2.39
N ASN A 350 -36.03 -8.22 -3.37
CA ASN A 350 -34.83 -8.27 -4.19
C ASN A 350 -33.65 -7.65 -3.42
N VAL A 351 -32.56 -8.40 -3.27
CA VAL A 351 -31.35 -7.94 -2.59
C VAL A 351 -30.21 -7.81 -3.59
N VAL A 352 -29.59 -6.64 -3.63
CA VAL A 352 -28.32 -6.40 -4.33
C VAL A 352 -27.24 -6.17 -3.29
N SER A 353 -26.33 -7.12 -3.14
CA SER A 353 -25.23 -7.09 -2.19
C SER A 353 -23.92 -6.74 -2.88
N TYR A 354 -23.24 -5.70 -2.41
CA TYR A 354 -21.83 -5.44 -2.71
C TYR A 354 -20.99 -5.87 -1.49
N SER A 355 -20.37 -7.05 -1.51
CA SER A 355 -19.66 -7.64 -0.36
C SER A 355 -18.20 -7.16 -0.29
N LEU A 356 -17.73 -6.82 0.92
CA LEU A 356 -16.37 -6.34 1.18
C LEU A 356 -15.61 -7.33 2.07
N TYR A 357 -14.73 -8.12 1.46
CA TYR A 357 -13.83 -8.99 2.20
C TYR A 357 -12.58 -8.23 2.66
N LYS A 358 -12.23 -8.37 3.94
CA LYS A 358 -10.98 -7.82 4.51
C LYS A 358 -10.24 -8.90 5.26
N THR A 359 -8.95 -9.04 4.96
CA THR A 359 -8.07 -9.94 5.71
C THR A 359 -6.73 -9.26 5.99
N ASN A 360 -6.11 -9.66 7.10
CA ASN A 360 -4.79 -9.20 7.52
C ASN A 360 -3.84 -10.38 7.52
N ILE A 361 -2.73 -10.25 6.81
CA ILE A 361 -1.67 -11.24 6.79
C ILE A 361 -0.45 -10.61 7.47
N SER A 362 -0.05 -11.18 8.59
CA SER A 362 1.22 -10.88 9.24
C SER A 362 2.26 -11.88 8.74
N ARG A 363 3.41 -11.39 8.28
CA ARG A 363 4.53 -12.26 7.88
C ARG A 363 5.76 -11.95 8.73
N GLU A 364 6.38 -13.01 9.22
CA GLU A 364 7.64 -12.96 9.94
C GLU A 364 8.81 -12.63 9.01
N GLU A 365 9.95 -12.35 9.63
CA GLU A 365 11.19 -12.02 8.94
C GLU A 365 11.62 -13.15 7.98
N GLY A 366 12.19 -12.80 6.82
CA GLY A 366 12.81 -13.78 5.92
C GLY A 366 11.86 -14.65 5.09
N THR A 367 10.54 -14.53 5.23
CA THR A 367 9.61 -15.18 4.30
C THR A 367 9.49 -14.33 3.04
N GLY A 368 10.22 -14.74 2.00
CA GLY A 368 10.13 -14.19 0.65
C GLY A 368 8.67 -14.09 0.20
N PHE A 369 8.31 -12.94 -0.35
CA PHE A 369 6.99 -12.74 -0.93
C PHE A 369 7.21 -12.03 -2.25
N ASP A 370 7.07 -12.74 -3.36
CA ASP A 370 7.01 -12.12 -4.68
C ASP A 370 5.63 -11.47 -4.84
N TYR A 371 5.68 -10.15 -4.75
CA TYR A 371 4.56 -9.24 -4.82
C TYR A 371 3.91 -9.21 -6.23
N ASP A 372 4.69 -9.45 -7.28
CA ASP A 372 4.22 -9.43 -8.68
C ASP A 372 3.56 -10.78 -9.08
N GLU A 373 3.93 -11.88 -8.42
CA GLU A 373 3.35 -13.22 -8.62
C GLU A 373 2.11 -13.47 -7.75
N SER A 374 2.10 -13.02 -6.49
CA SER A 374 0.94 -13.17 -5.58
C SER A 374 -0.31 -12.41 -6.05
N ALA A 375 -0.12 -11.36 -6.86
CA ALA A 375 -1.21 -10.68 -7.54
C ALA A 375 -1.94 -11.57 -8.57
N LYS A 376 -1.32 -12.68 -9.02
CA LYS A 376 -1.95 -13.66 -9.91
C LYS A 376 -2.79 -14.69 -9.16
N ASN A 377 -2.55 -14.89 -7.85
CA ASN A 377 -3.21 -15.91 -7.01
C ASN A 377 -4.19 -15.31 -5.97
N MET A 378 -4.80 -14.16 -6.27
CA MET A 378 -5.78 -13.54 -5.35
C MET A 378 -7.01 -14.44 -5.09
N ASP A 379 -7.33 -15.32 -6.04
CA ASP A 379 -8.40 -16.31 -5.90
C ASP A 379 -8.12 -17.33 -4.77
N GLU A 380 -6.86 -17.76 -4.58
CA GLU A 380 -6.44 -18.65 -3.50
C GLU A 380 -6.44 -17.96 -2.12
N LEU A 381 -6.08 -16.67 -2.08
CA LEU A 381 -6.00 -15.89 -0.83
C LEU A 381 -7.38 -15.47 -0.28
N VAL A 382 -8.38 -15.33 -1.14
CA VAL A 382 -9.74 -14.90 -0.77
C VAL A 382 -10.70 -16.10 -0.71
N ASN A 383 -10.27 -17.29 -1.15
CA ASN A 383 -11.05 -18.53 -1.15
C ASN A 383 -12.37 -18.38 -1.93
N THR A 384 -12.33 -17.67 -3.06
CA THR A 384 -13.50 -17.33 -3.89
C THR A 384 -13.13 -17.31 -5.37
N GLU A 385 -13.97 -17.90 -6.23
CA GLU A 385 -13.69 -18.04 -7.67
C GLU A 385 -13.88 -16.74 -8.49
N ASN A 386 -13.06 -16.57 -9.54
CA ASN A 386 -13.25 -15.66 -10.68
C ASN A 386 -13.07 -14.13 -10.44
N PHE A 387 -11.94 -13.69 -9.87
CA PHE A 387 -11.52 -12.29 -10.01
C PHE A 387 -10.91 -12.04 -11.40
N LEU A 388 -11.53 -11.16 -12.22
CA LEU A 388 -10.88 -10.65 -13.43
C LEU A 388 -10.12 -9.37 -13.13
N GLY A 389 -8.82 -9.37 -13.42
CA GLY A 389 -8.04 -8.15 -13.57
C GLY A 389 -7.81 -7.44 -12.25
N VAL A 390 -6.75 -7.85 -11.55
CA VAL A 390 -6.22 -7.10 -10.42
C VAL A 390 -5.79 -5.71 -10.90
N SER A 391 -6.54 -4.67 -10.58
CA SER A 391 -6.06 -3.31 -10.77
C SER A 391 -5.01 -3.03 -9.70
N LEU A 392 -3.74 -3.12 -10.11
CA LEU A 392 -2.56 -2.89 -9.29
C LEU A 392 -2.41 -1.39 -8.94
N ASP A 393 -3.28 -0.84 -8.09
CA ASP A 393 -3.02 0.42 -7.39
C ASP A 393 -2.18 0.12 -6.14
N TRP A 394 -0.91 -0.24 -6.34
CA TRP A 394 0.06 -0.32 -5.24
C TRP A 394 0.30 1.09 -4.72
N THR A 395 -0.49 1.53 -3.75
CA THR A 395 -0.09 2.67 -2.93
C THR A 395 0.83 2.16 -1.84
N TRP A 396 2.10 1.96 -2.19
CA TRP A 396 3.16 1.74 -1.22
C TRP A 396 3.20 2.93 -0.27
N ASN A 397 2.73 2.74 0.96
CA ASN A 397 2.95 3.70 2.02
C ASN A 397 4.37 3.46 2.55
N ARG A 398 5.36 3.96 1.80
CA ARG A 398 6.79 3.88 2.14
C ARG A 398 7.02 4.82 3.33
N THR A 399 7.00 4.27 4.53
CA THR A 399 7.53 4.98 5.69
C THR A 399 9.04 4.68 5.74
N ASP A 400 9.79 5.78 5.78
CA ASP A 400 11.17 5.95 6.22
C ASP A 400 12.35 5.27 5.49
N LEU A 401 13.36 6.13 5.27
CA LEU A 401 14.68 5.96 4.69
C LEU A 401 15.62 5.37 5.75
N VAL A 402 16.59 4.54 5.36
CA VAL A 402 17.64 4.06 6.26
C VAL A 402 18.39 5.24 6.90
N GLN A 403 18.26 5.43 8.22
CA GLN A 403 19.08 6.40 8.96
C GLN A 403 20.17 5.67 9.75
N LYS A 404 21.42 5.88 9.34
CA LYS A 404 22.62 5.45 10.09
C LYS A 404 22.91 6.47 11.19
N LYS A 405 22.93 6.03 12.44
CA LYS A 405 23.36 6.82 13.61
C LYS A 405 24.56 6.10 14.23
N THR A 406 25.73 6.74 14.17
CA THR A 406 26.97 6.22 14.75
C THR A 406 27.34 7.07 15.96
N THR A 407 27.79 6.45 17.05
CA THR A 407 28.40 7.18 18.18
C THR A 407 29.71 7.85 17.72
N PRO A 408 30.14 8.98 18.33
CA PRO A 408 31.34 9.71 17.90
C PRO A 408 32.63 8.87 17.88
N ASP A 409 32.69 7.85 18.71
CA ASP A 409 33.78 6.88 18.86
C ASP A 409 33.65 5.63 17.97
N GLY A 410 32.54 5.48 17.23
CA GLY A 410 32.28 4.33 16.37
C GLY A 410 31.85 3.04 17.09
N SER A 411 31.72 3.03 18.43
CA SER A 411 31.41 1.83 19.22
C SER A 411 30.00 1.29 19.00
N TYR A 412 29.04 2.14 18.61
CA TYR A 412 27.68 1.72 18.28
C TYR A 412 27.19 2.34 16.98
N THR A 413 26.61 1.52 16.11
CA THR A 413 25.93 1.99 14.89
C THR A 413 24.51 1.43 14.83
N HIS A 414 23.54 2.33 14.96
CA HIS A 414 22.11 2.04 14.89
C HIS A 414 21.55 2.40 13.51
N TYR A 415 20.67 1.55 12.97
CA TYR A 415 20.02 1.74 11.67
C TYR A 415 18.48 1.77 11.84
N ILE A 416 17.81 2.85 11.43
CA ILE A 416 16.33 2.95 11.39
C ILE A 416 15.84 2.49 10.00
N VAL A 417 14.69 1.81 9.92
CA VAL A 417 14.32 0.86 8.82
C VAL A 417 13.68 1.51 7.56
N GLU A 418 14.13 1.07 6.37
CA GLU A 418 13.35 0.98 5.11
C GLU A 418 12.70 -0.42 4.97
N ASP A 419 11.49 -0.48 4.39
CA ASP A 419 10.73 -1.69 4.00
C ASP A 419 9.94 -2.46 5.09
N SER A 420 9.88 -1.97 6.34
CA SER A 420 8.77 -2.31 7.22
C SER A 420 7.55 -1.49 6.80
N GLY A 421 6.44 -2.15 6.51
CA GLY A 421 5.30 -1.44 5.93
C GLY A 421 4.04 -2.28 5.87
N THR A 422 2.93 -1.57 5.82
CA THR A 422 1.62 -2.14 5.54
C THR A 422 1.32 -1.95 4.05
N THR A 423 1.14 -3.04 3.33
CA THR A 423 0.71 -3.05 1.92
C THR A 423 -0.74 -3.46 1.86
N GLU A 424 -1.61 -2.63 1.29
CA GLU A 424 -3.01 -2.99 1.02
C GLU A 424 -3.14 -3.39 -0.47
N VAL A 425 -3.55 -4.63 -0.72
CA VAL A 425 -3.90 -5.14 -2.05
C VAL A 425 -5.42 -5.14 -2.16
N THR A 426 -5.95 -4.53 -3.23
CA THR A 426 -7.40 -4.43 -3.45
C THR A 426 -7.78 -5.04 -4.79
N GLY A 427 -8.78 -5.92 -4.79
CA GLY A 427 -9.35 -6.54 -6.00
C GLY A 427 -10.86 -6.41 -6.03
N ILE A 428 -11.46 -6.44 -7.22
CA ILE A 428 -12.91 -6.49 -7.43
C ILE A 428 -13.23 -7.68 -8.35
N SER A 429 -14.26 -8.46 -8.03
CA SER A 429 -14.67 -9.62 -8.82
C SER A 429 -15.13 -9.22 -10.22
N LYS A 430 -15.09 -10.15 -11.18
CA LYS A 430 -15.51 -9.90 -12.58
C LYS A 430 -16.93 -9.33 -12.68
N ASP A 431 -17.83 -9.81 -11.84
CA ASP A 431 -19.23 -9.37 -11.78
C ASP A 431 -19.41 -8.02 -11.06
N GLY A 432 -18.34 -7.47 -10.46
CA GLY A 432 -18.32 -6.15 -9.83
C GLY A 432 -18.94 -6.09 -8.44
N PHE A 433 -19.47 -7.20 -7.93
CA PHE A 433 -20.22 -7.23 -6.66
C PHE A 433 -19.36 -7.56 -5.44
N THR A 434 -18.18 -8.13 -5.61
CA THR A 434 -17.30 -8.48 -4.49
C THR A 434 -16.01 -7.68 -4.54
N LYS A 435 -15.61 -7.11 -3.41
CA LYS A 435 -14.35 -6.38 -3.27
C LYS A 435 -13.53 -7.01 -2.16
N ALA A 436 -12.28 -7.36 -2.45
CA ALA A 436 -11.33 -7.85 -1.47
C ALA A 436 -10.29 -6.77 -1.15
N VAL A 437 -9.96 -6.62 0.14
CA VAL A 437 -8.85 -5.79 0.62
C VAL A 437 -7.98 -6.64 1.53
N ILE A 438 -6.79 -6.99 1.05
CA ILE A 438 -5.79 -7.77 1.79
C ILE A 438 -4.74 -6.81 2.33
N THR A 439 -4.54 -6.82 3.64
CA THR A 439 -3.54 -5.99 4.30
C THR A 439 -2.36 -6.87 4.70
N ILE A 440 -1.19 -6.65 4.10
CA ILE A 440 0.03 -7.38 4.39
C ILE A 440 0.90 -6.50 5.28
N ASN A 441 1.17 -6.95 6.50
CA ASN A 441 2.09 -6.30 7.42
C ASN A 441 3.43 -7.03 7.39
N SER A 442 4.51 -6.29 7.10
CA SER A 442 5.86 -6.82 7.12
C SER A 442 6.79 -6.03 8.03
N TYR A 443 7.64 -6.75 8.75
CA TYR A 443 8.63 -6.22 9.68
C TYR A 443 10.03 -6.61 9.20
N GLY A 444 10.92 -5.64 9.00
CA GLY A 444 12.32 -5.89 8.69
C GLY A 444 13.20 -5.66 9.92
N LYS A 445 14.17 -6.55 10.18
CA LYS A 445 15.22 -6.35 11.19
C LYS A 445 16.51 -5.90 10.49
N TYR A 446 17.19 -4.93 11.09
CA TYR A 446 18.61 -4.68 10.82
C TYR A 446 19.44 -5.19 12.00
N ILE A 447 20.70 -5.51 11.70
CA ILE A 447 21.70 -5.79 12.73
C ILE A 447 22.02 -4.50 13.49
N ASP A 448 21.73 -4.47 14.79
CA ASP A 448 22.33 -3.48 15.70
C ASP A 448 23.74 -3.94 16.05
N LYS A 449 24.75 -3.24 15.54
CA LYS A 449 26.15 -3.58 15.81
C LYS A 449 26.54 -3.08 17.18
N LYS A 450 26.87 -4.02 18.06
CA LYS A 450 27.34 -3.75 19.41
C LYS A 450 28.84 -4.04 19.46
N GLY A 451 29.61 -3.08 19.96
CA GLY A 451 31.06 -3.22 20.10
C GLY A 451 31.86 -2.91 18.83
N THR A 452 33.18 -2.96 18.99
CA THR A 452 34.16 -2.63 17.95
C THR A 452 34.53 -3.87 17.16
N TYR A 453 34.64 -3.74 15.83
CA TYR A 453 35.08 -4.85 14.96
C TYR A 453 36.48 -5.32 15.34
N ASP A 454 36.63 -6.61 15.60
CA ASP A 454 37.91 -7.25 15.92
C ASP A 454 38.31 -8.17 14.76
N GLU A 455 39.13 -7.63 13.86
CA GLU A 455 39.61 -8.34 12.67
C GLU A 455 40.48 -9.54 13.03
N LYS A 456 41.35 -9.38 14.04
CA LYS A 456 42.27 -10.44 14.48
C LYS A 456 41.49 -11.63 15.03
N LEU A 457 40.57 -11.39 15.97
CA LEU A 457 39.74 -12.45 16.55
C LEU A 457 38.81 -13.07 15.51
N THR A 458 38.26 -12.26 14.58
CA THR A 458 37.46 -12.77 13.45
C THR A 458 38.25 -13.79 12.63
N ASN A 459 39.49 -13.48 12.27
CA ASN A 459 40.33 -14.36 11.47
C ASN A 459 40.77 -15.61 12.24
N GLU A 460 41.12 -15.48 13.53
CA GLU A 460 41.48 -16.62 14.39
C GLU A 460 40.30 -17.59 14.57
N VAL A 461 39.10 -17.08 14.85
CA VAL A 461 37.88 -17.91 14.96
C VAL A 461 37.52 -18.55 13.63
N PHE A 462 37.64 -17.81 12.53
CA PHE A 462 37.40 -18.34 11.19
C PHE A 462 38.33 -19.51 10.86
N GLU A 463 39.64 -19.38 11.12
CA GLU A 463 40.59 -20.48 10.88
C GLU A 463 40.39 -21.68 11.81
N LEU A 464 39.88 -21.48 13.03
CA LEU A 464 39.53 -22.59 13.93
C LEU A 464 38.23 -23.31 13.53
N LEU A 465 37.28 -22.62 12.91
CA LEU A 465 36.04 -23.22 12.39
C LEU A 465 36.25 -23.93 11.05
N LYS A 466 37.30 -23.56 10.33
CA LYS A 466 37.68 -24.11 9.03
C LYS A 466 38.28 -25.51 9.21
N THR A 467 37.57 -26.53 8.78
CA THR A 467 38.11 -27.89 8.63
C THR A 467 38.37 -28.21 7.16
N GLU A 468 39.10 -29.30 6.90
CA GLU A 468 39.41 -29.78 5.54
C GLU A 468 38.13 -30.12 4.73
N GLU A 469 37.04 -30.47 5.43
CA GLU A 469 35.73 -30.84 4.88
C GLU A 469 34.69 -29.70 4.86
N THR A 470 34.97 -28.53 5.45
CA THR A 470 34.05 -27.36 5.52
C THR A 470 34.30 -26.33 4.39
N ARG A 471 34.93 -26.75 3.29
CA ARG A 471 35.51 -25.86 2.28
C ARG A 471 34.48 -25.28 1.29
N ASN A 472 33.48 -24.53 1.76
CA ASN A 472 32.58 -23.79 0.83
C ASN A 472 33.19 -22.48 0.27
N THR A 473 34.43 -22.13 0.65
CA THR A 473 35.23 -21.10 -0.02
C THR A 473 36.23 -21.68 -1.03
N ASP A 474 36.31 -23.01 -1.15
CA ASP A 474 37.05 -23.67 -2.21
C ASP A 474 36.06 -24.19 -3.25
N LYS A 475 36.15 -23.61 -4.45
CA LYS A 475 35.37 -23.95 -5.64
C LYS A 475 35.39 -25.44 -6.04
N ASN A 476 36.26 -26.26 -5.44
CA ASN A 476 36.42 -27.68 -5.73
C ASN A 476 35.84 -28.62 -4.65
N SER A 477 35.25 -28.10 -3.57
CA SER A 477 34.67 -28.94 -2.51
C SER A 477 33.33 -29.55 -2.92
N SER A 478 33.14 -30.84 -2.64
CA SER A 478 32.00 -31.64 -3.11
C SER A 478 30.70 -31.46 -2.33
N PHE A 479 30.67 -30.67 -1.25
CA PHE A 479 29.53 -30.67 -0.34
C PHE A 479 28.39 -29.70 -0.70
N TYR A 480 28.60 -28.68 -1.54
CA TYR A 480 27.55 -27.95 -2.28
C TYR A 480 28.21 -27.23 -3.46
N SER A 481 27.98 -27.69 -4.69
CA SER A 481 28.54 -27.06 -5.90
C SER A 481 27.79 -25.77 -6.21
N MET A 482 28.21 -24.66 -5.59
CA MET A 482 27.71 -23.32 -5.91
C MET A 482 28.56 -22.69 -7.03
N PRO A 483 27.97 -22.27 -8.16
CA PRO A 483 28.62 -21.43 -9.17
C PRO A 483 29.37 -20.22 -8.57
N ASN A 484 30.51 -19.85 -9.15
CA ASN A 484 31.36 -18.76 -8.62
C ASN A 484 30.64 -17.41 -8.52
N ASP A 485 29.84 -17.08 -9.54
CA ASP A 485 29.02 -15.87 -9.60
C ASP A 485 27.95 -15.84 -8.49
N GLN A 486 27.43 -17.02 -8.15
CA GLN A 486 26.48 -17.21 -7.07
C GLN A 486 27.12 -17.02 -5.69
N LEU A 487 28.33 -17.54 -5.47
CA LEU A 487 29.10 -17.32 -4.23
C LEU A 487 29.52 -15.85 -4.07
N GLU A 488 30.01 -15.22 -5.13
CA GLU A 488 30.35 -13.79 -5.12
C GLU A 488 29.13 -12.92 -4.77
N PHE A 489 27.97 -13.24 -5.36
CA PHE A 489 26.73 -12.52 -5.09
C PHE A 489 26.26 -12.70 -3.63
N LEU A 490 26.39 -13.91 -3.08
CA LEU A 490 26.08 -14.19 -1.68
C LEU A 490 26.96 -13.37 -0.74
N LEU A 491 28.28 -13.44 -0.89
CA LEU A 491 29.22 -12.70 -0.06
C LEU A 491 29.01 -11.19 -0.19
N PHE A 492 28.73 -10.69 -1.40
CA PHE A 492 28.38 -9.29 -1.65
C PHE A 492 27.12 -8.85 -0.90
N THR A 493 26.06 -9.65 -0.93
CA THR A 493 24.81 -9.33 -0.22
C THR A 493 24.94 -9.49 1.30
N ALA A 494 25.73 -10.46 1.78
CA ALA A 494 26.08 -10.62 3.19
C ALA A 494 26.87 -9.43 3.73
N ASP A 495 27.85 -8.92 2.98
CA ASP A 495 28.62 -7.74 3.35
C ASP A 495 27.74 -6.48 3.38
N LYS A 496 26.83 -6.32 2.42
CA LYS A 496 25.84 -5.21 2.44
C LYS A 496 24.88 -5.30 3.62
N TRP A 497 24.41 -6.50 3.94
CA TRP A 497 23.57 -6.74 5.12
C TRP A 497 24.32 -6.40 6.40
N TYR A 498 25.55 -6.91 6.55
CA TYR A 498 26.42 -6.58 7.65
C TYR A 498 26.66 -5.06 7.72
N LYS A 499 26.89 -4.36 6.62
CA LYS A 499 27.06 -2.89 6.60
C LYS A 499 25.78 -2.10 6.90
N GLY A 500 24.64 -2.77 7.06
CA GLY A 500 23.33 -2.16 7.26
C GLY A 500 22.83 -1.42 6.02
N GLU A 501 23.33 -1.79 4.83
CA GLU A 501 22.90 -1.23 3.55
C GLU A 501 21.62 -1.89 3.03
N ILE A 502 21.37 -3.14 3.44
CA ILE A 502 20.15 -3.90 3.15
C ILE A 502 19.68 -4.65 4.40
N SER A 503 18.38 -4.88 4.54
CA SER A 503 17.82 -5.70 5.63
C SER A 503 18.13 -7.18 5.44
N ASP A 504 18.03 -8.00 6.50
CA ASP A 504 18.23 -9.45 6.36
C ASP A 504 17.20 -10.05 5.41
N ARG A 505 15.93 -9.61 5.50
CA ARG A 505 14.89 -9.98 4.54
C ARG A 505 15.29 -9.67 3.09
N LYS A 506 15.85 -8.48 2.83
CA LYS A 506 16.27 -8.11 1.47
C LYS A 506 17.44 -8.97 1.00
N ARG A 507 18.38 -9.29 1.89
CA ARG A 507 19.48 -10.23 1.61
C ARG A 507 18.93 -11.63 1.29
N VAL A 508 18.09 -12.20 2.15
CA VAL A 508 17.46 -13.53 1.95
C VAL A 508 16.69 -13.58 0.64
N ASN A 509 15.93 -12.54 0.30
CA ASN A 509 15.18 -12.52 -0.97
C ASN A 509 16.09 -12.41 -2.19
N LEU A 510 17.11 -11.54 -2.16
CA LEU A 510 18.09 -11.47 -3.24
C LEU A 510 18.77 -12.83 -3.39
N PHE A 511 19.13 -13.47 -2.29
CA PHE A 511 19.78 -14.77 -2.28
C PHE A 511 18.90 -15.89 -2.84
N ARG A 512 17.65 -15.98 -2.39
CA ARG A 512 16.70 -17.04 -2.76
C ARG A 512 16.24 -16.98 -4.22
N TYR A 513 16.04 -15.77 -4.76
CA TYR A 513 15.32 -15.59 -6.03
C TYR A 513 16.16 -15.01 -7.17
N THR A 514 17.45 -14.69 -6.95
CA THR A 514 18.30 -14.22 -8.06
C THR A 514 18.59 -15.39 -9.00
N PRO A 515 18.28 -15.27 -10.30
CA PRO A 515 18.58 -16.31 -11.26
C PRO A 515 20.07 -16.33 -11.61
N PHE A 516 20.66 -17.52 -11.67
CA PHE A 516 22.03 -17.75 -12.14
C PHE A 516 22.01 -18.77 -13.28
N GLU A 517 22.87 -18.59 -14.27
CA GLU A 517 22.84 -19.30 -15.56
C GLU A 517 23.00 -20.82 -15.41
N ASN A 518 23.67 -21.28 -14.33
CA ASN A 518 23.96 -22.69 -14.06
C ASN A 518 23.57 -23.15 -12.64
N ALA A 519 22.70 -22.42 -11.95
CA ALA A 519 22.23 -22.84 -10.62
C ALA A 519 21.03 -23.79 -10.71
N MET A 520 21.05 -24.86 -9.92
CA MET A 520 19.84 -25.66 -9.68
C MET A 520 18.78 -24.80 -9.01
N CYS A 521 17.52 -24.95 -9.40
CA CYS A 521 16.39 -24.29 -8.73
C CYS A 521 15.34 -25.31 -8.30
N SER A 522 14.78 -25.13 -7.11
CA SER A 522 13.55 -25.75 -6.65
C SER A 522 12.34 -24.87 -6.98
N TYR A 523 11.14 -25.41 -6.80
CA TYR A 523 9.90 -24.64 -6.87
C TYR A 523 9.29 -24.55 -5.48
N SER A 524 8.92 -23.34 -5.06
CA SER A 524 8.18 -23.14 -3.82
C SER A 524 6.79 -23.79 -3.91
N PRO A 525 6.06 -23.99 -2.78
CA PRO A 525 4.66 -24.44 -2.80
C PRO A 525 3.72 -23.55 -3.63
N TYR A 526 4.19 -22.35 -4.00
CA TYR A 526 3.46 -21.35 -4.78
C TYR A 526 3.94 -21.26 -6.24
N GLY A 527 4.83 -22.15 -6.67
CA GLY A 527 5.33 -22.23 -8.05
C GLY A 527 6.47 -21.26 -8.39
N GLU A 528 7.00 -20.52 -7.41
CA GLU A 528 8.14 -19.62 -7.61
C GLU A 528 9.44 -20.44 -7.78
N ARG A 529 10.32 -20.04 -8.70
CA ARG A 529 11.67 -20.63 -8.79
C ARG A 529 12.54 -20.12 -7.64
N GLU A 530 12.91 -21.02 -6.76
CA GLU A 530 13.86 -20.79 -5.68
C GLU A 530 15.21 -21.35 -6.11
N TYR A 531 16.19 -20.47 -6.26
CA TYR A 531 17.53 -20.86 -6.68
C TYR A 531 18.36 -21.36 -5.49
N MET A 532 17.93 -21.06 -4.25
CA MET A 532 18.60 -21.47 -3.01
C MET A 532 17.63 -21.63 -1.84
N GLY A 533 17.81 -22.70 -1.05
CA GLY A 533 17.14 -22.92 0.24
C GLY A 533 17.96 -22.41 1.42
N GLY A 534 17.31 -22.12 2.55
CA GLY A 534 17.98 -21.70 3.79
C GLY A 534 17.92 -20.19 4.08
N ALA A 535 17.83 -19.84 5.36
CA ALA A 535 17.76 -18.47 5.84
C ALA A 535 18.51 -18.36 7.16
N ASN A 536 19.84 -18.39 7.13
CA ASN A 536 20.58 -18.59 8.36
C ASN A 536 21.63 -17.50 8.58
N SER A 537 21.17 -16.25 8.56
CA SER A 537 21.95 -15.21 9.24
C SER A 537 21.69 -15.33 10.74
N LYS A 538 22.73 -15.23 11.56
CA LYS A 538 22.58 -15.29 13.02
C LYS A 538 23.48 -14.25 13.69
N VAL A 539 23.00 -13.77 14.81
CA VAL A 539 23.77 -12.92 15.73
C VAL A 539 23.82 -13.63 17.07
N ILE A 540 25.02 -13.99 17.52
CA ILE A 540 25.25 -14.66 18.80
C ILE A 540 25.91 -13.65 19.75
N GLU A 541 25.35 -13.50 20.95
CA GLU A 541 25.93 -12.71 22.04
C GLU A 541 26.60 -13.66 23.03
N ILE A 542 27.90 -13.47 23.26
CA ILE A 542 28.76 -14.28 24.12
C ILE A 542 29.30 -13.37 25.24
N SER A 543 29.33 -13.82 26.49
CA SER A 543 29.81 -13.04 27.64
C SER A 543 30.93 -13.77 28.39
N GLY A 544 31.95 -13.04 28.85
CA GLY A 544 33.01 -13.55 29.72
C GLY A 544 34.04 -14.47 29.05
N LYS A 545 34.06 -14.52 27.71
CA LYS A 545 35.01 -15.32 26.91
C LYS A 545 35.91 -14.41 26.10
N ASN A 546 37.19 -14.76 25.99
CA ASN A 546 38.20 -13.84 25.46
C ASN A 546 39.09 -14.46 24.37
N THR A 547 39.11 -15.79 24.27
CA THR A 547 39.97 -16.51 23.32
C THR A 547 39.17 -17.06 22.14
N ALA A 548 39.83 -17.23 20.99
CA ALA A 548 39.19 -17.75 19.80
C ALA A 548 38.60 -19.17 20.00
N LYS A 549 39.27 -20.04 20.78
CA LYS A 549 38.78 -21.39 21.09
C LYS A 549 37.46 -21.39 21.89
N GLU A 550 37.36 -20.53 22.90
CA GLU A 550 36.14 -20.39 23.70
C GLU A 550 34.98 -19.82 22.88
N VAL A 551 35.28 -18.86 21.99
CA VAL A 551 34.27 -18.32 21.06
C VAL A 551 33.75 -19.41 20.13
N VAL A 552 34.63 -20.26 19.59
CA VAL A 552 34.25 -21.40 18.73
C VAL A 552 33.36 -22.40 19.48
N GLU A 553 33.72 -22.74 20.72
CA GLU A 553 32.92 -23.63 21.56
C GLU A 553 31.49 -23.10 21.74
N GLU A 554 31.35 -21.81 22.06
CA GLU A 554 30.04 -21.19 22.26
C GLU A 554 29.24 -21.07 20.97
N ILE A 555 29.89 -20.79 19.83
CA ILE A 555 29.19 -20.80 18.54
C ILE A 555 28.66 -22.22 18.25
N ASN A 556 29.45 -23.27 18.47
CA ASN A 556 29.00 -24.65 18.29
C ASN A 556 27.81 -24.99 19.21
N ASN A 557 27.88 -24.60 20.50
CA ASN A 557 26.80 -24.81 21.45
C ASN A 557 25.51 -24.07 21.01
N SER A 558 25.64 -22.81 20.58
CA SER A 558 24.50 -22.01 20.11
C SER A 558 23.83 -22.57 18.85
N MET A 559 24.59 -23.29 18.02
CA MET A 559 24.12 -23.85 16.76
C MET A 559 23.56 -25.27 16.90
N GLY A 560 23.79 -25.94 18.03
CA GLY A 560 23.17 -27.23 18.37
C GLY A 560 23.76 -28.47 17.67
N ASP A 561 24.83 -28.30 16.89
CA ASP A 561 25.62 -29.37 16.25
C ASP A 561 27.08 -28.85 16.11
N LYS A 562 28.06 -29.71 15.84
CA LYS A 562 29.41 -29.32 15.39
C LYS A 562 29.52 -29.26 13.86
N ASN A 563 28.57 -29.83 13.12
CA ASN A 563 28.58 -29.87 11.66
C ASN A 563 28.09 -28.58 10.97
N TRP A 564 27.47 -27.65 11.70
CA TRP A 564 26.98 -26.38 11.16
C TRP A 564 28.09 -25.45 10.63
N SER A 565 29.35 -25.68 11.00
CA SER A 565 30.51 -24.94 10.49
C SER A 565 30.77 -25.25 9.00
N ARG A 566 30.29 -26.40 8.51
CA ARG A 566 30.42 -26.84 7.10
C ARG A 566 29.77 -25.86 6.11
N PRO A 567 28.55 -25.35 6.36
CA PRO A 567 27.94 -24.30 5.54
C PRO A 567 28.34 -22.86 5.91
N LEU A 568 29.35 -22.60 6.76
CA LEU A 568 29.71 -21.22 7.13
C LEU A 568 30.35 -20.47 5.96
N LEU A 569 29.76 -19.32 5.57
CA LEU A 569 30.24 -18.53 4.43
C LEU A 569 30.70 -17.13 4.81
N PHE A 570 30.19 -16.58 5.90
CA PHE A 570 30.52 -15.24 6.35
C PHE A 570 30.56 -15.19 7.87
N ILE A 571 31.59 -14.56 8.43
CA ILE A 571 31.69 -14.28 9.86
C ILE A 571 32.31 -12.90 10.12
N LYS A 572 31.74 -12.16 11.07
CA LYS A 572 32.31 -10.92 11.62
C LYS A 572 32.13 -10.90 13.12
N ILE A 573 33.18 -10.54 13.86
CA ILE A 573 33.17 -10.51 15.33
C ILE A 573 33.38 -9.09 15.83
N HIS A 574 32.53 -8.67 16.76
CA HIS A 574 32.67 -7.41 17.47
C HIS A 574 32.87 -7.65 18.97
N LYS A 575 33.68 -6.80 19.60
CA LYS A 575 33.95 -6.85 21.03
C LYS A 575 33.47 -5.58 21.72
N ASP A 576 32.70 -5.75 22.79
CA ASP A 576 32.26 -4.68 23.70
C ASP A 576 32.60 -5.09 25.13
N LYS A 577 33.74 -4.63 25.65
CA LYS A 577 34.25 -5.03 26.97
C LYS A 577 34.39 -6.56 27.07
N GLU A 578 33.61 -7.19 27.97
CA GLU A 578 33.57 -8.66 28.18
C GLU A 578 32.55 -9.38 27.28
N LYS A 579 31.87 -8.64 26.40
CA LYS A 579 30.89 -9.20 25.47
C LYS A 579 31.47 -9.32 24.06
N ILE A 580 31.15 -10.42 23.41
CA ILE A 580 31.49 -10.70 22.02
C ILE A 580 30.19 -10.90 21.24
N TYR A 581 30.10 -10.24 20.09
CA TYR A 581 28.97 -10.34 19.17
C TYR A 581 29.45 -10.97 17.86
N VAL A 582 28.91 -12.14 17.54
CA VAL A 582 29.27 -12.91 16.34
C VAL A 582 28.15 -12.80 15.31
N TYR A 583 28.46 -12.22 14.16
CA TYR A 583 27.57 -12.10 13.01
C TYR A 583 27.96 -13.15 11.98
N LEU A 584 27.04 -14.05 11.64
CA LEU A 584 27.32 -15.17 10.73
C LEU A 584 26.27 -15.31 9.64
N VAL A 585 26.68 -15.82 8.47
CA VAL A 585 25.80 -16.24 7.37
C VAL A 585 26.22 -17.63 6.91
N GLN A 586 25.24 -18.52 6.81
CA GLN A 586 25.42 -19.85 6.24
C GLN A 586 24.92 -19.93 4.80
N GLY A 587 25.49 -20.86 4.04
CA GLY A 587 25.16 -21.20 2.65
C GLY A 587 24.01 -22.15 2.49
#